data_AF-A0A6N9BU06-F1
#
_entry.id   AF-A0A6N9BU06-F1
#
_cell.length_a   1.000
_cell.length_b   1.000
_cell.length_c   1.000
_cell.angle_alpha   90.00
_cell.angle_beta   90.00
_cell.angle_gamma   90.00
#
_symmetry.space_group_name_H-M   'P 1'
#
loop_
_entity.id
_entity.type
_entity.pdbx_description
1 polymer ?
#
loop_
_entity_poly.entity_id
_entity_poly.type
_entity_poly.pdbx_seq_one_letter_code
_entity_poly.pdbx_strand_id
1 'polypeptide(L)'
;WLRCSIDGCSTRTSVKYRHYVPDAVVTAYPAAGLSPWTEVRALDGTADGGTYAKGAGTRATTGLRFKLAQGVGSPGIAWIEALNLPTTVCDPGPTPLVPYYSSAVDPMWRRPGVQGPLTLRHALRAVREPGPLGALWGPLYPRTGFVQQAQDYRAGAVAAQRVADIVTRRNQPHVYRALPGGGGRGQWPPGAVVEGDAGTHRWQLLAPRTGSCGVFAGSATPPQGVVDPLGRNVSASGAYAWNLWRPYRCCRRRGQWLLHHWGN
;
A
#
# COMPACT_ATOMS: atom_id res chain seq x y z
N TRP A 1 -14.66 -23.56 18.32
CA TRP A 1 -14.81 -24.54 17.22
C TRP A 1 -15.67 -25.69 17.68
N LEU A 2 -16.51 -26.22 16.81
CA LEU A 2 -17.18 -27.51 17.00
C LEU A 2 -16.41 -28.56 16.20
N ARG A 3 -15.92 -29.60 16.88
CA ARG A 3 -15.27 -30.75 16.28
C ARG A 3 -16.15 -31.97 16.48
N CYS A 4 -16.78 -32.44 15.41
CA CYS A 4 -17.59 -33.65 15.41
C CYS A 4 -16.78 -34.84 14.87
N SER A 5 -16.85 -35.97 15.55
CA SER A 5 -16.42 -37.30 15.12
C SER A 5 -17.62 -38.25 15.18
N ILE A 6 -17.41 -39.52 14.81
CA ILE A 6 -18.45 -40.55 14.85
C ILE A 6 -19.00 -40.70 16.28
N ASP A 7 -18.15 -40.57 17.29
CA ASP A 7 -18.51 -40.72 18.71
C ASP A 7 -19.10 -39.46 19.37
N GLY A 8 -19.41 -38.41 18.57
CA GLY A 8 -20.05 -37.19 19.05
C GLY A 8 -19.26 -35.91 18.76
N CYS A 9 -19.79 -34.78 19.25
CA CYS A 9 -19.23 -33.45 19.01
C CYS A 9 -18.61 -32.85 20.29
N SER A 10 -17.39 -32.32 20.17
CA SER A 10 -16.71 -31.60 21.25
C SER A 10 -16.40 -30.16 20.84
N THR A 11 -16.47 -29.25 21.81
CA THR A 11 -16.04 -27.87 21.61
C THR A 11 -14.51 -27.78 21.76
N ARG A 12 -13.86 -27.05 20.86
CA ARG A 12 -12.41 -26.82 20.86
C ARG A 12 -12.12 -25.33 20.74
N THR A 13 -11.17 -24.84 21.53
CA THR A 13 -10.71 -23.45 21.51
C THR A 13 -9.37 -23.33 20.80
N SER A 14 -9.08 -22.13 20.28
CA SER A 14 -7.81 -21.79 19.62
C SER A 14 -7.51 -20.32 19.87
N VAL A 15 -6.24 -19.98 20.07
CA VAL A 15 -5.80 -18.58 20.18
C VAL A 15 -5.97 -17.89 18.83
N LYS A 16 -6.49 -16.67 18.86
CA LYS A 16 -6.59 -15.77 17.71
C LYS A 16 -5.46 -14.76 17.80
N TYR A 17 -4.65 -14.67 16.75
CA TYR A 17 -3.53 -13.74 16.65
C TYR A 17 -3.88 -12.60 15.70
N ARG A 18 -3.26 -11.44 15.93
CA ARG A 18 -3.29 -10.29 15.03
C ARG A 18 -1.86 -9.81 14.83
N HIS A 19 -1.42 -9.75 13.58
CA HIS A 19 -0.10 -9.22 13.22
C HIS A 19 -0.12 -8.63 11.83
N TYR A 20 0.91 -7.84 11.52
CA TYR A 20 1.09 -7.25 10.21
C TYR A 20 1.88 -8.21 9.31
N VAL A 21 1.34 -8.45 8.12
CA VAL A 21 1.97 -9.23 7.05
C VAL A 21 2.32 -8.28 5.91
N PRO A 22 3.48 -8.43 5.24
CA PRO A 22 3.84 -7.58 4.13
C PRO A 22 3.11 -8.08 2.87
N ASP A 23 2.02 -7.43 2.49
CA ASP A 23 1.16 -7.90 1.40
C ASP A 23 1.73 -7.56 0.02
N ALA A 24 2.26 -6.36 -0.11
CA ALA A 24 2.73 -5.85 -1.39
C ALA A 24 3.88 -4.88 -1.18
N VAL A 25 4.77 -4.79 -2.17
CA VAL A 25 5.67 -3.67 -2.31
C VAL A 25 5.08 -2.73 -3.36
N VAL A 26 4.99 -1.46 -3.01
CA VAL A 26 4.47 -0.40 -3.85
C VAL A 26 5.62 0.52 -4.23
N THR A 27 5.82 0.73 -5.53
CA THR A 27 6.85 1.63 -6.05
C THR A 27 6.20 2.89 -6.62
N ALA A 28 6.90 4.02 -6.52
CA ALA A 28 6.52 5.26 -7.19
C ALA A 28 7.78 5.93 -7.78
N TYR A 29 7.74 6.28 -9.06
CA TYR A 29 8.93 6.69 -9.82
C TYR A 29 8.52 7.62 -10.99
N PRO A 30 9.44 8.43 -11.54
CA PRO A 30 9.04 9.51 -12.43
C PRO A 30 8.84 9.08 -13.90
N ALA A 31 9.49 8.01 -14.35
CA ALA A 31 9.39 7.50 -15.73
C ALA A 31 9.70 6.01 -15.83
N ALA A 32 9.22 5.36 -16.91
CA ALA A 32 9.46 3.94 -17.16
C ALA A 32 10.94 3.58 -17.07
N GLY A 33 11.24 2.43 -16.46
CA GLY A 33 12.61 1.96 -16.25
C GLY A 33 13.33 2.60 -15.05
N LEU A 34 12.71 3.57 -14.36
CA LEU A 34 13.26 4.20 -13.15
C LEU A 34 12.70 3.65 -11.85
N SER A 35 11.86 2.61 -11.89
CA SER A 35 11.45 1.90 -10.66
C SER A 35 12.69 1.48 -9.86
N PRO A 36 12.75 1.70 -8.55
CA PRO A 36 13.92 1.30 -7.76
C PRO A 36 14.01 -0.23 -7.63
N TRP A 37 12.92 -0.94 -7.90
CA TRP A 37 12.89 -2.39 -7.98
C TRP A 37 13.07 -2.82 -9.43
N THR A 38 14.25 -3.36 -9.75
CA THR A 38 14.72 -3.60 -11.11
C THR A 38 13.91 -4.65 -11.86
N GLU A 39 13.47 -5.69 -11.16
CA GLU A 39 12.81 -6.88 -11.69
C GLU A 39 11.40 -6.55 -12.21
N VAL A 40 10.77 -5.52 -11.63
CA VAL A 40 9.42 -5.07 -12.00
C VAL A 40 9.44 -3.97 -13.07
N ARG A 41 10.61 -3.47 -13.49
CA ARG A 41 10.73 -2.47 -14.56
C ARG A 41 10.20 -2.97 -15.89
N ALA A 42 10.28 -4.27 -16.15
CA ALA A 42 9.73 -4.87 -17.37
C ALA A 42 8.23 -4.63 -17.54
N LEU A 43 7.51 -4.40 -16.43
CA LEU A 43 6.07 -4.08 -16.43
C LEU A 43 5.76 -2.65 -16.86
N ASP A 44 6.77 -1.79 -17.02
CA ASP A 44 6.60 -0.40 -17.45
C ASP A 44 6.32 -0.28 -18.95
N GLY A 45 6.73 -1.29 -19.74
CA GLY A 45 6.65 -1.24 -21.20
C GLY A 45 7.24 0.07 -21.76
N THR A 46 6.49 0.74 -22.62
CA THR A 46 6.84 2.04 -23.22
C THR A 46 6.12 3.22 -22.57
N ALA A 47 5.69 3.09 -21.30
CA ALA A 47 4.92 4.15 -20.66
C ALA A 47 5.74 5.44 -20.53
N ASP A 48 5.20 6.53 -21.06
CA ASP A 48 5.88 7.82 -21.02
C ASP A 48 6.15 8.26 -19.57
N GLY A 49 7.26 8.94 -19.34
CA GLY A 49 7.46 9.61 -18.05
C GLY A 49 6.49 10.76 -17.84
N GLY A 50 6.50 11.28 -16.62
CA GLY A 50 6.15 12.69 -16.44
C GLY A 50 7.38 13.52 -16.73
N THR A 51 7.37 14.32 -17.81
CA THR A 51 8.40 15.35 -17.95
C THR A 51 8.15 16.41 -16.87
N TYR A 52 9.03 16.47 -15.88
CA TYR A 52 9.27 17.72 -15.17
C TYR A 52 9.86 18.67 -16.19
N ALA A 53 9.02 19.45 -16.88
CA ALA A 53 9.52 20.60 -17.60
C ALA A 53 10.12 21.54 -16.55
N LYS A 54 11.44 21.44 -16.34
CA LYS A 54 12.22 22.65 -16.04
C LYS A 54 11.94 23.54 -17.23
N GLY A 55 11.00 24.49 -17.07
CA GLY A 55 10.73 25.49 -18.08
C GLY A 55 12.06 26.05 -18.56
N ALA A 56 12.22 26.14 -19.87
CA ALA A 56 13.37 26.77 -20.48
C ALA A 56 13.65 28.10 -19.77
N GLY A 57 14.83 28.23 -19.16
CA GLY A 57 15.40 29.54 -18.77
C GLY A 57 14.97 30.19 -17.45
N THR A 58 13.95 29.74 -16.70
CA THR A 58 13.61 30.37 -15.41
C THR A 58 13.25 29.35 -14.33
N ARG A 59 13.73 29.59 -13.10
CA ARG A 59 13.60 28.74 -11.90
C ARG A 59 12.17 28.63 -11.36
N ALA A 60 11.18 28.35 -12.20
CA ALA A 60 9.82 28.03 -11.77
C ALA A 60 9.67 26.51 -11.69
N THR A 61 9.93 25.92 -10.53
CA THR A 61 9.53 24.53 -10.25
C THR A 61 8.02 24.50 -10.07
N THR A 62 7.28 23.91 -11.01
CA THR A 62 5.85 23.67 -10.81
C THR A 62 5.66 22.71 -9.65
N GLY A 63 4.79 23.04 -8.70
CA GLY A 63 4.43 22.13 -7.61
C GLY A 63 3.71 20.86 -8.09
N LEU A 64 3.31 20.79 -9.37
CA LEU A 64 2.72 19.61 -9.97
C LEU A 64 3.80 18.58 -10.34
N ARG A 65 3.68 17.38 -9.80
CA ARG A 65 4.59 16.25 -10.04
C ARG A 65 3.80 15.07 -10.60
N PHE A 66 4.40 14.32 -11.52
CA PHE A 66 3.81 13.08 -12.02
C PHE A 66 4.64 11.89 -11.57
N LYS A 67 3.97 10.83 -11.09
CA LYS A 67 4.59 9.56 -10.72
C LYS A 67 3.87 8.41 -11.42
N LEU A 68 4.65 7.54 -12.05
CA LEU A 68 4.25 6.16 -12.26
C LEU A 68 4.31 5.44 -10.92
N ALA A 69 3.44 4.47 -10.74
CA ALA A 69 3.39 3.60 -9.58
C ALA A 69 2.97 2.16 -9.95
N GLN A 70 3.45 1.20 -9.16
CA GLN A 70 3.12 -0.22 -9.29
C GLN A 70 2.87 -0.83 -7.92
N GLY A 71 2.06 -1.88 -7.86
CA GLY A 71 1.83 -2.69 -6.67
C GLY A 71 2.07 -4.16 -7.00
N VAL A 72 3.07 -4.76 -6.37
CA VAL A 72 3.51 -6.14 -6.62
C VAL A 72 3.52 -6.90 -5.31
N GLY A 73 3.10 -8.17 -5.32
CA GLY A 73 3.10 -9.02 -4.12
C GLY A 73 4.47 -9.07 -3.46
N SER A 74 4.51 -8.91 -2.13
CA SER A 74 5.79 -8.77 -1.42
C SER A 74 6.60 -10.08 -1.50
N PRO A 75 7.92 -10.03 -1.75
CA PRO A 75 8.76 -11.21 -1.65
C PRO A 75 8.83 -11.78 -0.22
N GLY A 76 8.51 -10.96 0.80
CA GLY A 76 8.41 -11.42 2.18
C GLY A 76 7.34 -12.48 2.42
N ILE A 77 6.35 -12.58 1.52
CA ILE A 77 5.32 -13.63 1.55
C ILE A 77 5.94 -15.00 1.33
N ALA A 78 6.87 -15.14 0.37
CA ALA A 78 7.55 -16.40 0.10
C ALA A 78 8.34 -16.90 1.32
N TRP A 79 8.93 -15.99 2.10
CA TRP A 79 9.57 -16.33 3.37
C TRP A 79 8.57 -16.83 4.42
N ILE A 80 7.40 -16.20 4.54
CA ILE A 80 6.34 -16.62 5.46
C ILE A 80 5.82 -18.01 5.08
N GLU A 81 5.59 -18.24 3.79
CA GLU A 81 5.15 -19.54 3.26
C GLU A 81 6.22 -20.62 3.49
N ALA A 82 7.50 -20.32 3.26
CA ALA A 82 8.61 -21.24 3.47
C ALA A 82 8.80 -21.63 4.95
N LEU A 83 8.57 -20.70 5.88
CA LEU A 83 8.65 -20.98 7.31
C LEU A 83 7.58 -21.98 7.78
N ASN A 84 6.45 -22.10 7.07
CA ASN A 84 5.37 -23.02 7.35
C ASN A 84 5.04 -23.10 8.85
N LEU A 85 4.76 -21.93 9.47
CA LEU A 85 4.42 -21.78 10.88
C LEU A 85 2.90 -21.57 11.07
N PRO A 86 2.06 -22.60 10.82
CA PRO A 86 0.60 -22.48 10.82
C PRO A 86 0.01 -22.17 12.20
N THR A 87 0.83 -22.19 13.25
CA THR A 87 0.43 -21.89 14.63
C THR A 87 0.65 -20.45 15.04
N THR A 88 1.46 -19.68 14.28
CA THR A 88 2.00 -18.39 14.74
C THR A 88 1.85 -17.28 13.71
N VAL A 89 1.88 -17.61 12.41
CA VAL A 89 1.73 -16.64 11.32
C VAL A 89 0.47 -16.93 10.53
N CYS A 90 -0.22 -15.88 10.10
CA CYS A 90 -1.42 -15.99 9.30
C CYS A 90 -1.04 -16.25 7.85
N ASP A 91 -1.82 -17.09 7.18
CA ASP A 91 -1.63 -17.30 5.74
C ASP A 91 -1.78 -15.94 5.03
N PRO A 92 -0.74 -15.52 4.28
CA PRO A 92 -0.80 -14.31 3.49
C PRO A 92 -1.85 -14.49 2.40
N GLY A 93 -2.64 -13.45 2.15
CA GLY A 93 -3.60 -13.47 1.05
C GLY A 93 -2.90 -13.43 -0.33
N PRO A 94 -2.03 -12.44 -0.59
CA PRO A 94 -1.45 -12.23 -1.92
C PRO A 94 -0.39 -13.29 -2.26
N THR A 95 -0.25 -13.60 -3.55
CA THR A 95 0.89 -14.37 -4.08
C THR A 95 2.15 -13.49 -4.22
N PRO A 96 3.34 -14.00 -3.86
CA PRO A 96 4.60 -13.25 -3.96
C PRO A 96 4.96 -12.92 -5.41
N LEU A 97 5.59 -11.76 -5.63
CA LEU A 97 6.12 -11.31 -6.94
C LEU A 97 5.09 -11.17 -8.07
N VAL A 98 3.80 -11.32 -7.79
CA VAL A 98 2.74 -11.12 -8.77
C VAL A 98 2.34 -9.65 -8.86
N PRO A 99 2.27 -9.04 -10.05
CA PRO A 99 1.80 -7.68 -10.20
C PRO A 99 0.28 -7.61 -10.01
N TYR A 100 -0.15 -6.80 -9.05
CA TYR A 100 -1.57 -6.49 -8.81
C TYR A 100 -2.00 -5.20 -9.49
N TYR A 101 -1.07 -4.28 -9.69
CA TYR A 101 -1.33 -3.02 -10.37
C TYR A 101 -0.07 -2.47 -11.04
N SER A 102 -0.23 -1.91 -12.23
CA SER A 102 0.79 -1.10 -12.88
C SER A 102 0.11 0.09 -13.55
N SER A 103 0.49 1.29 -13.13
CA SER A 103 0.01 2.54 -13.72
C SER A 103 0.44 2.74 -15.18
N ALA A 104 1.49 2.03 -15.62
CA ALA A 104 2.00 2.12 -16.98
C ALA A 104 0.99 1.63 -18.02
N VAL A 105 0.17 0.63 -17.64
CA VAL A 105 -0.84 0.00 -18.50
C VAL A 105 -2.26 0.44 -18.15
N ASP A 106 -2.43 1.34 -17.18
CA ASP A 106 -3.74 1.84 -16.77
C ASP A 106 -4.01 3.25 -17.31
N PRO A 107 -4.86 3.40 -18.35
CA PRO A 107 -5.16 4.71 -18.93
C PRO A 107 -5.82 5.67 -17.93
N MET A 108 -6.55 5.15 -16.93
CA MET A 108 -7.24 5.98 -15.95
C MET A 108 -6.27 6.69 -15.01
N TRP A 109 -5.01 6.22 -14.92
CA TRP A 109 -3.97 6.85 -14.12
C TRP A 109 -3.56 8.24 -14.65
N ARG A 110 -3.64 8.45 -15.96
CA ARG A 110 -3.34 9.75 -16.60
C ARG A 110 -4.60 10.55 -16.89
N ARG A 111 -5.65 9.87 -17.35
CA ARG A 111 -6.89 10.50 -17.81
C ARG A 111 -8.04 10.02 -16.92
N PRO A 112 -8.29 10.67 -15.78
CA PRO A 112 -9.30 10.22 -14.82
C PRO A 112 -10.73 10.57 -15.26
N GLY A 113 -11.13 10.20 -16.49
CA GLY A 113 -12.45 10.55 -17.02
C GLY A 113 -13.60 10.02 -16.15
N VAL A 114 -13.51 8.77 -15.71
CA VAL A 114 -14.51 8.13 -14.85
C VAL A 114 -14.36 8.55 -13.38
N GLN A 115 -13.15 8.85 -12.94
CA GLN A 115 -12.88 9.19 -11.54
C GLN A 115 -13.02 10.66 -11.20
N GLY A 116 -12.93 11.55 -12.18
CA GLY A 116 -13.11 12.99 -12.01
C GLY A 116 -14.40 13.32 -11.24
N PRO A 117 -15.56 12.81 -11.66
CA PRO A 117 -16.83 13.02 -10.96
C PRO A 117 -16.87 12.46 -9.52
N LEU A 118 -16.07 11.44 -9.22
CA LEU A 118 -15.99 10.86 -7.86
C LEU A 118 -15.19 11.73 -6.89
N THR A 119 -14.46 12.73 -7.38
CA THR A 119 -13.59 13.57 -6.55
C THR A 119 -14.38 14.31 -5.47
N LEU A 120 -15.55 14.85 -5.80
CA LEU A 120 -16.38 15.58 -4.82
C LEU A 120 -16.88 14.65 -3.69
N ARG A 121 -17.33 13.44 -4.06
CA ARG A 121 -17.77 12.42 -3.09
C ARG A 121 -16.64 11.97 -2.14
N HIS A 122 -15.39 12.09 -2.58
CA HIS A 122 -14.22 11.69 -1.83
C HIS A 122 -13.32 12.87 -1.43
N ALA A 123 -13.84 14.10 -1.39
CA ALA A 123 -13.07 15.31 -1.14
C ALA A 123 -12.34 15.31 0.22
N LEU A 124 -12.90 14.61 1.21
CA LEU A 124 -12.30 14.48 2.55
C LEU A 124 -11.20 13.42 2.63
N ARG A 125 -11.04 12.58 1.60
CA ARG A 125 -10.03 11.51 1.58
C ARG A 125 -8.70 12.03 1.07
N ALA A 126 -7.71 12.06 1.95
CA ALA A 126 -6.42 12.62 1.65
C ALA A 126 -5.31 11.97 2.47
N VAL A 127 -4.11 11.92 1.90
CA VAL A 127 -2.90 11.54 2.63
C VAL A 127 -2.45 12.73 3.45
N ARG A 128 -2.34 12.54 4.76
CA ARG A 128 -1.97 13.57 5.73
C ARG A 128 -1.06 12.95 6.78
N GLU A 129 -0.30 13.80 7.45
CA GLU A 129 0.46 13.38 8.62
C GLU A 129 -0.50 12.98 9.75
N PRO A 130 -0.12 12.02 10.63
CA PRO A 130 -0.94 11.65 11.76
C PRO A 130 -1.20 12.84 12.71
N GLY A 131 -2.45 12.98 13.15
CA GLY A 131 -2.87 14.01 14.11
C GLY A 131 -3.89 15.01 13.54
N PRO A 132 -4.60 15.76 14.41
CA PRO A 132 -5.69 16.65 14.00
C PRO A 132 -5.23 17.84 13.13
N LEU A 133 -3.95 18.21 13.22
CA LEU A 133 -3.34 19.32 12.47
C LEU A 133 -2.24 18.85 11.50
N GLY A 134 -2.24 17.56 11.15
CA GLY A 134 -1.22 16.97 10.28
C GLY A 134 -1.19 17.61 8.89
N ALA A 135 0.01 17.85 8.37
CA ALA A 135 0.17 18.50 7.07
C ALA A 135 -0.47 17.67 5.95
N LEU A 136 -1.18 18.33 5.03
CA LEU A 136 -1.77 17.68 3.87
C LEU A 136 -0.68 17.38 2.83
N TRP A 137 -0.52 16.10 2.49
CA TRP A 137 0.39 15.66 1.43
C TRP A 137 -0.32 15.60 0.08
N GLY A 138 -1.61 15.27 0.04
CA GLY A 138 -2.38 15.36 -1.19
C GLY A 138 -3.73 14.66 -1.12
N PRO A 139 -4.69 15.05 -1.98
CA PRO A 139 -5.97 14.36 -2.07
C PRO A 139 -5.79 12.97 -2.66
N LEU A 140 -6.62 12.01 -2.22
CA LEU A 140 -6.58 10.67 -2.78
C LEU A 140 -7.22 10.62 -4.18
N TYR A 141 -8.34 11.32 -4.39
CA TYR A 141 -9.05 11.38 -5.66
C TYR A 141 -8.75 12.67 -6.44
N PRO A 142 -8.77 12.63 -7.79
CA PRO A 142 -8.79 11.41 -8.60
C PRO A 142 -7.47 10.63 -8.42
N ARG A 143 -7.55 9.29 -8.41
CA ARG A 143 -6.38 8.43 -8.16
C ARG A 143 -5.52 8.35 -9.42
N THR A 144 -4.74 9.40 -9.64
CA THR A 144 -3.89 9.61 -10.81
C THR A 144 -2.41 9.66 -10.43
N GLY A 145 -1.54 9.74 -11.43
CA GLY A 145 -0.12 9.99 -11.22
C GLY A 145 0.22 11.42 -10.83
N PHE A 146 -0.70 12.37 -11.05
CA PHE A 146 -0.47 13.79 -10.81
C PHE A 146 -0.72 14.16 -9.34
N VAL A 147 0.27 14.78 -8.70
CA VAL A 147 0.20 15.23 -7.32
C VAL A 147 0.78 16.64 -7.22
N GLN A 148 0.02 17.57 -6.64
CA GLN A 148 0.50 18.92 -6.36
C GLN A 148 1.22 18.94 -5.00
N GLN A 149 2.54 18.82 -5.04
CA GLN A 149 3.43 18.89 -3.86
C GLN A 149 4.78 19.50 -4.20
N ALA A 150 5.25 20.40 -3.33
CA ALA A 150 6.60 20.93 -3.40
C ALA A 150 7.66 19.83 -3.18
N GLN A 151 7.41 18.90 -2.24
CA GLN A 151 8.33 17.81 -1.93
C GLN A 151 8.05 16.56 -2.77
N ASP A 152 9.10 15.99 -3.35
CA ASP A 152 8.98 14.81 -4.21
C ASP A 152 8.58 13.54 -3.45
N TYR A 153 9.08 13.37 -2.23
CA TYR A 153 8.75 12.23 -1.37
C TYR A 153 7.25 12.17 -1.06
N ARG A 154 6.64 13.32 -0.70
CA ARG A 154 5.19 13.41 -0.44
C ARG A 154 4.39 13.06 -1.69
N ALA A 155 4.82 13.50 -2.87
CA ALA A 155 4.17 13.12 -4.13
C ALA A 155 4.26 11.61 -4.38
N GLY A 156 5.42 10.99 -4.16
CA GLY A 156 5.60 9.55 -4.25
C GLY A 156 4.72 8.77 -3.27
N ALA A 157 4.64 9.21 -2.01
CA ALA A 157 3.82 8.56 -0.99
C ALA A 157 2.31 8.66 -1.29
N VAL A 158 1.83 9.80 -1.80
CA VAL A 158 0.44 9.95 -2.27
C VAL A 158 0.16 8.98 -3.42
N ALA A 159 1.06 8.85 -4.40
CA ALA A 159 0.92 7.90 -5.49
C ALA A 159 0.89 6.44 -4.97
N ALA A 160 1.77 6.10 -4.03
CA ALA A 160 1.79 4.78 -3.41
C ALA A 160 0.49 4.46 -2.64
N GLN A 161 -0.03 5.44 -1.89
CA GLN A 161 -1.32 5.30 -1.21
C GLN A 161 -2.46 5.06 -2.19
N ARG A 162 -2.50 5.80 -3.32
CA ARG A 162 -3.50 5.61 -4.36
C ARG A 162 -3.46 4.19 -4.91
N VAL A 163 -2.28 3.61 -5.13
CA VAL A 163 -2.13 2.21 -5.54
C VAL A 163 -2.67 1.26 -4.49
N ALA A 164 -2.30 1.41 -3.21
CA ALA A 164 -2.82 0.58 -2.12
C ALA A 164 -4.35 0.65 -2.02
N ASP A 165 -4.91 1.84 -2.20
CA ASP A 165 -6.35 2.08 -2.22
C ASP A 165 -7.08 1.36 -3.37
N ILE A 166 -6.46 1.32 -4.55
CA ILE A 166 -6.97 0.60 -5.72
C ILE A 166 -6.95 -0.91 -5.47
N VAL A 167 -5.79 -1.47 -5.13
CA VAL A 167 -5.61 -2.93 -5.03
C VAL A 167 -6.32 -3.55 -3.84
N THR A 168 -6.57 -2.80 -2.76
CA THR A 168 -7.28 -3.33 -1.58
C THR A 168 -8.81 -3.24 -1.68
N ARG A 169 -9.35 -2.67 -2.77
CA ARG A 169 -10.79 -2.62 -3.03
C ARG A 169 -11.18 -3.41 -4.27
N ARG A 170 -12.46 -3.77 -4.35
CA ARG A 170 -13.06 -4.40 -5.54
C ARG A 170 -13.78 -3.35 -6.39
N ASN A 171 -13.95 -3.66 -7.67
CA ASN A 171 -14.73 -2.86 -8.63
C ASN A 171 -14.27 -1.39 -8.73
N GLN A 172 -12.96 -1.14 -8.71
CA GLN A 172 -12.41 0.19 -8.94
C GLN A 172 -12.30 0.47 -10.45
N PRO A 173 -12.51 1.72 -10.91
CA PRO A 173 -12.40 2.10 -12.32
C PRO A 173 -10.93 2.22 -12.76
N HIS A 174 -10.21 1.11 -12.71
CA HIS A 174 -8.79 0.96 -13.00
C HIS A 174 -8.54 -0.43 -13.62
N VAL A 175 -7.41 -0.60 -14.30
CA VAL A 175 -6.95 -1.92 -14.75
C VAL A 175 -6.07 -2.52 -13.66
N TYR A 176 -6.61 -3.48 -12.89
CA TYR A 176 -5.93 -4.03 -11.73
C TYR A 176 -6.45 -5.41 -11.34
N ARG A 177 -5.68 -6.13 -10.53
CA ARG A 177 -6.12 -7.30 -9.78
C ARG A 177 -6.29 -6.90 -8.31
N ALA A 178 -7.48 -7.11 -7.77
CA ALA A 178 -7.71 -6.87 -6.34
C ALA A 178 -6.91 -7.88 -5.49
N LEU A 179 -6.31 -7.40 -4.41
CA LEU A 179 -5.72 -8.27 -3.39
C LEU A 179 -6.82 -9.19 -2.83
N PRO A 180 -6.53 -10.48 -2.64
CA PRO A 180 -7.50 -11.42 -2.13
C PRO A 180 -7.94 -10.99 -0.72
N GLY A 181 -9.26 -10.90 -0.56
CA GLY A 181 -9.92 -10.49 0.69
C GLY A 181 -10.93 -11.53 1.18
N GLY A 182 -10.78 -12.80 0.82
CA GLY A 182 -11.69 -13.88 1.20
C GLY A 182 -11.47 -14.33 2.65
N GLY A 183 -12.45 -14.12 3.52
CA GLY A 183 -12.46 -14.66 4.87
C GLY A 183 -13.13 -16.04 4.93
N GLY A 184 -12.64 -16.90 5.82
CA GLY A 184 -13.21 -18.23 6.02
C GLY A 184 -12.34 -19.12 6.90
N ARG A 185 -12.99 -20.04 7.64
CA ARG A 185 -12.34 -21.11 8.44
C ARG A 185 -11.21 -20.62 9.38
N GLY A 186 -11.44 -19.51 10.08
CA GLY A 186 -10.51 -19.00 11.10
C GLY A 186 -9.49 -18.01 10.57
N GLN A 187 -9.66 -17.51 9.34
CA GLN A 187 -8.90 -16.39 8.80
C GLN A 187 -9.82 -15.21 8.48
N TRP A 188 -9.36 -14.02 8.86
CA TRP A 188 -10.00 -12.75 8.58
C TRP A 188 -8.95 -11.84 7.93
N PRO A 189 -8.90 -11.81 6.59
CA PRO A 189 -7.98 -10.92 5.89
C PRO A 189 -8.33 -9.46 6.18
N PRO A 190 -7.35 -8.55 6.02
CA PRO A 190 -7.57 -7.14 6.26
C PRO A 190 -8.60 -6.55 5.28
N GLY A 191 -9.25 -5.47 5.70
CA GLY A 191 -10.12 -4.68 4.83
C GLY A 191 -9.33 -3.80 3.85
N ALA A 192 -10.05 -2.87 3.21
CA ALA A 192 -9.45 -1.83 2.38
C ALA A 192 -8.57 -0.89 3.22
N VAL A 193 -7.50 -0.35 2.62
CA VAL A 193 -6.69 0.67 3.30
C VAL A 193 -7.49 1.95 3.48
N VAL A 194 -7.22 2.65 4.59
CA VAL A 194 -7.76 3.98 4.89
C VAL A 194 -6.62 4.89 5.29
N GLU A 195 -6.48 6.02 4.61
CA GLU A 195 -5.40 6.99 4.82
C GLU A 195 -5.30 7.41 6.29
N GLY A 196 -4.10 7.43 6.85
CA GLY A 196 -3.88 7.85 8.24
C GLY A 196 -4.28 6.83 9.30
N ASP A 197 -4.93 5.72 8.93
CA ASP A 197 -5.36 4.69 9.88
C ASP A 197 -4.34 3.55 10.00
N ALA A 198 -3.54 3.61 11.06
CA ALA A 198 -2.55 2.59 11.43
C ALA A 198 -3.16 1.21 11.73
N GLY A 199 -4.48 1.11 11.89
CA GLY A 199 -5.23 -0.12 12.11
C GLY A 199 -5.65 -0.83 10.83
N THR A 200 -5.51 -0.19 9.66
CA THR A 200 -5.78 -0.80 8.35
C THR A 200 -4.50 -1.19 7.61
N HIS A 201 -3.43 -0.42 7.77
CA HIS A 201 -2.15 -0.68 7.13
C HIS A 201 -1.01 0.13 7.76
N ARG A 202 0.23 -0.27 7.46
CA ARG A 202 1.46 0.46 7.74
C ARG A 202 2.38 0.41 6.52
N TRP A 203 3.23 1.40 6.42
CA TRP A 203 4.22 1.58 5.39
C TRP A 203 5.62 1.43 5.97
N GLN A 204 6.51 0.79 5.21
CA GLN A 204 7.93 0.74 5.51
C GLN A 204 8.68 1.20 4.27
N LEU A 205 9.46 2.28 4.38
CA LEU A 205 10.30 2.74 3.27
C LEU A 205 11.39 1.69 3.00
N LEU A 206 11.56 1.31 1.74
CA LEU A 206 12.60 0.39 1.27
C LEU A 206 13.67 1.14 0.45
N ALA A 207 13.26 2.09 -0.40
CA ALA A 207 14.15 2.92 -1.20
C ALA A 207 13.68 4.39 -1.16
N PRO A 208 14.59 5.38 -1.05
CA PRO A 208 16.06 5.27 -1.25
C PRO A 208 16.85 4.77 -0.04
N ARG A 209 16.25 4.74 1.15
CA ARG A 209 16.86 4.20 2.37
C ARG A 209 15.81 3.41 3.14
N THR A 210 16.20 2.25 3.66
CA THR A 210 15.31 1.43 4.48
C THR A 210 14.95 2.16 5.76
N GLY A 211 13.65 2.36 6.00
CA GLY A 211 13.10 3.01 7.19
C GLY A 211 12.41 2.02 8.14
N SER A 212 11.97 2.53 9.29
CA SER A 212 11.11 1.81 10.21
C SER A 212 9.66 1.71 9.68
N CYS A 213 8.89 0.76 10.22
CA CYS A 213 7.48 0.58 9.86
C CYS A 213 6.61 1.60 10.60
N GLY A 214 5.76 2.33 9.89
CA GLY A 214 4.84 3.31 10.47
C GLY A 214 3.72 3.69 9.50
N VAL A 215 2.81 4.58 9.88
CA VAL A 215 1.94 5.22 8.87
C VAL A 215 2.82 6.17 8.05
N PHE A 216 2.44 6.54 6.83
CA PHE A 216 3.10 7.66 6.17
C PHE A 216 3.13 8.87 7.13
N ALA A 217 4.32 9.43 7.33
CA ALA A 217 4.61 10.47 8.33
C ALA A 217 4.55 10.07 9.82
N GLY A 218 4.56 8.78 10.14
CA GLY A 218 4.78 8.30 11.52
C GLY A 218 6.23 8.53 11.95
N SER A 219 6.45 9.51 12.82
CA SER A 219 7.66 9.75 13.62
C SER A 219 9.01 9.51 12.91
N ALA A 220 9.32 10.31 11.89
CA ALA A 220 10.69 10.79 11.77
C ALA A 220 10.75 12.10 12.56
N THR A 221 10.94 12.00 13.89
CA THR A 221 11.24 13.17 14.71
C THR A 221 12.47 13.84 14.08
N PRO A 222 12.39 15.08 13.55
CA PRO A 222 13.59 15.76 13.15
C PRO A 222 14.49 15.86 14.39
N PRO A 223 15.79 15.56 14.28
CA PRO A 223 16.74 16.11 15.24
C PRO A 223 16.49 17.62 15.27
N GLN A 224 16.30 18.17 16.47
CA GLN A 224 16.04 19.60 16.68
C GLN A 224 17.03 20.42 15.83
N GLY A 225 16.50 21.26 14.93
CA GLY A 225 17.30 22.16 14.08
C GLY A 225 17.38 21.83 12.58
N VAL A 226 16.76 20.75 12.08
CA VAL A 226 16.76 20.45 10.63
C VAL A 226 15.52 21.02 9.92
N VAL A 227 15.77 21.82 8.88
CA VAL A 227 14.80 22.26 7.87
C VAL A 227 14.33 21.02 7.09
N ASP A 228 13.04 20.69 7.23
CA ASP A 228 12.32 19.56 6.60
C ASP A 228 12.76 18.12 7.04
N PRO A 229 12.09 17.48 8.03
CA PRO A 229 12.38 16.11 8.47
C PRO A 229 12.32 15.06 7.36
N LEU A 230 11.64 15.35 6.25
CA LEU A 230 11.48 14.44 5.11
C LEU A 230 12.59 14.57 4.06
N GLY A 231 13.49 15.57 4.19
CA GLY A 231 14.58 15.80 3.25
C GLY A 231 15.53 14.60 3.09
N ARG A 232 15.75 13.83 4.18
CA ARG A 232 16.55 12.59 4.15
C ARG A 232 15.93 11.45 3.36
N ASN A 233 14.63 11.51 3.13
CA ASN A 233 13.87 10.50 2.40
C ASN A 233 13.72 10.87 0.93
N VAL A 234 14.21 12.03 0.48
CA VAL A 234 14.14 12.44 -0.92
C VAL A 234 15.14 11.62 -1.75
N SER A 235 14.65 10.99 -2.82
CA SER A 235 15.46 10.21 -3.74
C SER A 235 16.03 11.12 -4.82
N ALA A 236 17.32 10.99 -5.12
CA ALA A 236 17.96 11.77 -6.20
C ALA A 236 17.34 11.46 -7.57
N SER A 237 16.87 10.23 -7.79
CA SER A 237 16.15 9.80 -8.99
C SER A 237 14.64 10.05 -8.91
N GLY A 238 14.12 10.52 -7.78
CA GLY A 238 12.68 10.64 -7.53
C GLY A 238 11.94 9.29 -7.49
N ALA A 239 12.68 8.18 -7.34
CA ALA A 239 12.14 6.83 -7.30
C ALA A 239 12.12 6.29 -5.86
N TYR A 240 11.01 5.65 -5.50
CA TYR A 240 10.71 5.21 -4.14
C TYR A 240 10.05 3.83 -4.13
N ALA A 241 10.28 3.09 -3.06
CA ALA A 241 9.62 1.81 -2.80
C ALA A 241 9.22 1.72 -1.33
N TRP A 242 8.03 1.19 -1.09
CA TRP A 242 7.53 0.91 0.25
C TRP A 242 6.94 -0.48 0.36
N ASN A 243 7.12 -1.13 1.50
CA ASN A 243 6.38 -2.32 1.86
C ASN A 243 5.03 -1.90 2.48
N LEU A 244 3.95 -2.49 1.98
CA LEU A 244 2.59 -2.33 2.47
C LEU A 244 2.29 -3.47 3.45
N TRP A 245 2.32 -3.14 4.73
CA TRP A 245 2.01 -4.04 5.82
C TRP A 245 0.53 -3.96 6.14
N ARG A 246 -0.20 -5.09 6.14
CA ARG A 246 -1.63 -5.13 6.47
C ARG A 246 -1.90 -6.08 7.65
N PRO A 247 -2.89 -5.77 8.53
CA PRO A 247 -3.15 -6.53 9.73
C PRO A 247 -4.01 -7.76 9.43
N TYR A 248 -3.39 -8.93 9.47
CA TYR A 248 -4.08 -10.20 9.38
C TYR A 248 -4.52 -10.66 10.75
N ARG A 249 -5.65 -11.37 10.75
CA ARG A 249 -6.17 -12.03 11.93
C ARG A 249 -6.46 -13.47 11.58
N CYS A 250 -5.96 -14.38 12.38
CA CYS A 250 -6.17 -15.80 12.14
C CYS A 250 -6.15 -16.60 13.44
N CYS A 251 -6.72 -17.79 13.39
CA CYS A 251 -6.62 -18.79 14.43
C CYS A 251 -6.50 -20.19 13.83
N ARG A 252 -5.82 -21.09 14.55
CA ARG A 252 -5.69 -22.48 14.10
C ARG A 252 -7.07 -23.15 14.06
N ARG A 253 -7.40 -23.74 12.92
CA ARG A 253 -8.62 -24.54 12.77
C ARG A 253 -8.56 -25.75 13.71
N ARG A 254 -9.51 -25.84 14.65
CA ARG A 254 -9.63 -26.95 15.62
C ARG A 254 -10.93 -27.74 15.49
N GLY A 255 -11.73 -27.48 14.46
CA GLY A 255 -12.98 -28.19 14.18
C GLY A 255 -13.54 -27.88 12.78
N GLN A 256 -14.68 -28.48 12.44
CA GLN A 256 -15.36 -28.23 11.18
C GLN A 256 -16.02 -26.85 11.17
N TRP A 257 -16.64 -26.45 12.29
CA TRP A 257 -17.43 -25.23 12.38
C TRP A 257 -16.82 -24.25 13.40
N LEU A 258 -16.72 -22.99 13.00
CA LEU A 258 -16.38 -21.91 13.94
C LEU A 258 -17.69 -21.38 14.54
N LEU A 259 -17.92 -21.71 15.81
CA LEU A 259 -19.12 -21.28 16.53
C LEU A 259 -19.11 -19.78 16.87
N HIS A 260 -17.98 -19.28 17.37
CA HIS A 260 -17.84 -17.90 17.80
C HIS A 260 -16.36 -17.48 17.84
N HIS A 261 -16.09 -16.18 17.74
CA HIS A 261 -14.76 -15.59 17.97
C HIS A 261 -14.86 -14.26 18.72
N TRP A 262 -13.88 -13.98 19.58
CA TRP A 262 -13.75 -12.71 20.30
C TRP A 262 -12.43 -12.01 19.95
N GLY A 263 -12.33 -10.71 20.22
CA GLY A 263 -11.11 -9.91 20.02
C GLY A 263 -10.99 -9.29 18.62
N ASN A 264 -10.47 -8.06 18.58
CA ASN A 264 -10.34 -7.22 17.39
C ASN A 264 -8.98 -7.28 16.70
#